data_AF-A0A3L7P8U3-F1
#
_entry.id   AF-A0A3L7P8U3-F1
#
_cell.length_a   1.000
_cell.length_b   1.000
_cell.length_c   1.000
_cell.angle_alpha   90.00
_cell.angle_beta   90.00
_cell.angle_gamma   90.00
#
_symmetry.space_group_name_H-M   'P 1'
#
loop_
_entity.id
_entity.type
_entity.pdbx_description
1 polymer ?
#
loop_
_entity_poly.entity_id
_entity_poly.type
_entity_poly.pdbx_seq_one_letter_code
_entity_poly.pdbx_strand_id
1 'polypeptide(L)' 'MTSPIESLPNLGPKSSQWLREAHINTVAELKQIGAVAAYQLVKQRQPKASLNLLWAIAAGLNGQDWKELSESTKQLL' A
#
# COMPACT_ATOMS: atom_id res chain seq x y z
N MET A 1 4.66 -15.98 -10.51
CA MET A 1 3.53 -16.20 -9.59
C MET A 1 3.08 -14.85 -9.05
N THR A 2 1.85 -14.44 -9.29
CA THR A 2 1.29 -13.17 -8.79
C THR A 2 0.63 -13.41 -7.43
N SER A 3 1.28 -12.97 -6.36
CA SER A 3 0.72 -13.10 -5.02
C SER A 3 -0.49 -12.16 -4.83
N PRO A 4 -1.54 -12.59 -4.11
CA PRO A 4 -2.70 -11.76 -3.83
C PRO A 4 -2.30 -10.54 -2.97
N ILE A 5 -3.04 -9.44 -3.06
CA ILE A 5 -2.70 -8.21 -2.34
C ILE A 5 -2.65 -8.39 -0.81
N GLU A 6 -3.44 -9.34 -0.29
CA GLU A 6 -3.47 -9.74 1.11
C GLU A 6 -2.15 -10.36 1.60
N SER A 7 -1.29 -10.83 0.70
CA SER A 7 0.02 -11.37 1.08
C SER A 7 1.08 -10.28 1.27
N LEU A 8 0.76 -9.00 1.02
CA LEU A 8 1.72 -7.93 1.22
C LEU A 8 1.92 -7.69 2.72
N PRO A 9 3.17 -7.70 3.22
CA PRO A 9 3.42 -7.38 4.62
C PRO A 9 2.93 -5.97 4.94
N ASN A 10 2.60 -5.75 6.21
CA ASN A 10 2.07 -4.49 6.77
C ASN A 10 0.63 -4.13 6.36
N LEU A 11 -0.03 -4.88 5.47
CA LEU A 11 -1.43 -4.66 5.14
C LEU A 11 -2.37 -5.52 5.97
N GLY A 12 -3.24 -4.85 6.74
CA GLY A 12 -4.38 -5.49 7.38
C GLY A 12 -5.55 -5.71 6.40
N PRO A 13 -6.54 -6.56 6.75
CA PRO A 13 -7.66 -6.93 5.88
C PRO A 13 -8.39 -5.73 5.25
N LYS A 14 -8.58 -4.66 6.03
CA LYS A 14 -9.25 -3.43 5.55
C LYS A 14 -8.47 -2.72 4.46
N SER A 15 -7.15 -2.60 4.60
CA SER A 15 -6.28 -1.96 3.61
C SER A 15 -6.24 -2.77 2.32
N SER A 16 -6.19 -4.11 2.43
CA SER A 16 -6.25 -5.02 1.29
C SER A 16 -7.59 -4.93 0.55
N GLN A 17 -8.71 -4.84 1.28
CA GLN A 17 -10.03 -4.60 0.69
C GLN A 17 -10.07 -3.28 -0.09
N TRP A 18 -9.56 -2.19 0.49
CA TRP A 18 -9.51 -0.90 -0.19
C TRP A 18 -8.68 -0.93 -1.47
N LEU A 19 -7.56 -1.66 -1.49
CA LEU A 19 -6.76 -1.84 -2.70
C LEU A 19 -7.54 -2.60 -3.77
N ARG A 20 -8.29 -3.65 -3.41
CA ARG A 20 -9.18 -4.34 -4.36
C ARG A 20 -10.29 -3.45 -4.90
N GLU A 21 -10.91 -2.64 -4.05
CA GLU A 21 -11.91 -1.65 -4.48
C GLU A 21 -11.31 -0.61 -5.44
N ALA A 22 -10.01 -0.34 -5.31
CA ALA A 22 -9.21 0.46 -6.23
C ALA A 22 -8.70 -0.32 -7.46
N HIS A 23 -9.16 -1.56 -7.66
CA HIS A 23 -8.78 -2.50 -8.73
C HIS A 23 -7.31 -2.96 -8.70
N ILE A 24 -6.71 -2.98 -7.51
CA ILE A 24 -5.36 -3.50 -7.26
C ILE A 24 -5.50 -4.82 -6.51
N ASN A 25 -5.43 -5.94 -7.25
CA ASN A 25 -5.75 -7.27 -6.76
C ASN A 25 -4.50 -8.08 -6.37
N THR A 26 -3.35 -7.73 -6.93
CA THR A 26 -2.10 -8.48 -6.77
C THR A 26 -0.95 -7.58 -6.36
N VAL A 27 0.05 -8.18 -5.71
CA VAL A 27 1.31 -7.49 -5.38
C VAL A 27 2.05 -7.05 -6.64
N ALA A 28 1.89 -7.76 -7.75
CA ALA A 28 2.51 -7.39 -9.03
C ALA A 28 1.91 -6.10 -9.61
N GLU A 29 0.58 -5.99 -9.64
CA GLU A 29 -0.11 -4.75 -10.06
C GLU A 29 0.28 -3.58 -9.15
N LEU A 30 0.32 -3.81 -7.83
CA LEU A 30 0.73 -2.80 -6.87
C LEU A 30 2.17 -2.32 -7.12
N LYS A 31 3.10 -3.24 -7.43
CA LYS A 31 4.50 -2.91 -7.78
C LYS A 31 4.59 -2.09 -9.06
N GLN A 32 3.76 -2.38 -10.05
CA GLN A 32 3.76 -1.67 -11.33
C GLN A 32 3.32 -0.21 -11.19
N ILE A 33 2.32 0.06 -10.35
CA ILE A 33 1.81 1.42 -10.16
C ILE A 33 2.57 2.21 -9.07
N GLY A 34 3.14 1.52 -8.09
CA GLY A 34 3.87 2.12 -6.97
C GLY A 34 2.98 2.64 -5.83
N ALA A 35 3.60 2.92 -4.69
CA ALA A 35 2.90 3.20 -3.43
C ALA A 35 2.05 4.47 -3.45
N VAL A 36 2.60 5.57 -3.98
CA VAL A 36 1.92 6.88 -4.03
C VAL A 36 0.69 6.82 -4.93
N ALA A 37 0.83 6.28 -6.14
CA ALA A 37 -0.30 6.16 -7.07
C ALA A 37 -1.38 5.22 -6.51
N ALA A 38 -0.99 4.09 -5.93
CA ALA A 38 -1.92 3.18 -5.26
C ALA A 38 -2.70 3.87 -4.13
N TYR A 39 -2.00 4.64 -3.28
CA TYR A 39 -2.62 5.41 -2.21
C TYR A 39 -3.62 6.43 -2.76
N GLN A 40 -3.27 7.16 -3.82
CA GLN A 40 -4.17 8.14 -4.44
C GLN A 40 -5.44 7.48 -4.99
N LEU A 41 -5.32 6.34 -5.68
CA LEU A 41 -6.47 5.58 -6.20
C LEU A 41 -7.39 5.09 -5.09
N VAL A 42 -6.82 4.68 -3.94
CA VAL A 42 -7.60 4.33 -2.75
C VAL A 42 -8.24 5.58 -2.15
N LYS A 43 -7.50 6.69 -1.98
CA LYS A 43 -7.99 7.92 -1.34
C LYS A 43 -9.17 8.55 -2.09
N GLN A 44 -9.19 8.44 -3.42
CA GLN A 44 -10.31 8.89 -4.27
C GLN A 44 -11.61 8.15 -3.94
N ARG A 45 -11.54 6.85 -3.62
CA ARG A 45 -12.70 6.03 -3.24
C ARG A 45 -12.99 6.08 -1.76
N GLN A 46 -11.94 6.19 -0.96
CA GLN A 46 -11.96 6.12 0.49
C GLN A 46 -11.29 7.37 1.09
N PRO A 47 -12.04 8.49 1.24
CA PRO A 47 -11.53 9.73 1.79
C PRO A 47 -10.94 9.60 3.21
N LYS A 48 -11.33 8.56 3.96
CA LYS A 48 -10.82 8.26 5.30
C LYS A 48 -9.47 7.53 5.31
N ALA A 49 -8.92 7.13 4.17
CA ALA A 49 -7.60 6.51 4.10
C ALA A 49 -6.51 7.50 4.58
N SER A 50 -5.78 7.14 5.62
CA SER A 50 -4.71 7.94 6.20
C SER A 50 -3.36 7.66 5.53
N LEU A 51 -2.36 8.49 5.82
CA LEU A 51 -0.97 8.27 5.36
C LEU A 51 -0.38 6.94 5.86
N ASN A 52 -0.92 6.36 6.93
CA ASN A 52 -0.51 5.02 7.37
C ASN A 52 -0.71 3.97 6.28
N LEU A 53 -1.72 4.12 5.41
CA LEU A 53 -1.90 3.23 4.26
C LEU A 53 -0.74 3.38 3.27
N LEU A 54 -0.37 4.63 2.94
CA LEU A 54 0.75 4.90 2.05
C LEU A 54 2.05 4.28 2.58
N TRP A 55 2.34 4.47 3.86
CA TRP A 55 3.53 3.90 4.50
C TRP A 55 3.49 2.38 4.54
N ALA A 56 2.34 1.78 4.86
CA ALA A 56 2.18 0.33 4.86
C ALA A 56 2.42 -0.28 3.46
N ILE A 57 1.92 0.37 2.41
CA ILE A 57 2.17 -0.04 1.03
C ILE A 57 3.66 0.07 0.69
N ALA A 58 4.30 1.22 0.98
CA ALA A 58 5.71 1.45 0.69
C ALA A 58 6.63 0.44 1.41
N ALA A 59 6.43 0.25 2.71
CA ALA A 59 7.17 -0.73 3.50
C ALA A 59 6.92 -2.16 3.00
N GLY A 60 5.66 -2.48 2.69
CA GLY A 60 5.26 -3.78 2.18
C GLY A 60 5.92 -4.13 0.86
N LEU A 61 6.03 -3.16 -0.06
CA LEU A 61 6.71 -3.32 -1.35
C LEU A 61 8.23 -3.52 -1.20
N ASN A 62 8.84 -2.88 -0.20
CA ASN A 62 10.26 -3.01 0.11
C ASN A 62 10.60 -4.24 0.97
N GLY A 63 9.59 -4.99 1.43
CA GLY A 63 9.81 -6.12 2.33
C GLY A 63 10.34 -5.71 3.72
N GLN A 64 10.08 -4.47 4.13
CA GLN A 64 10.49 -3.91 5.42
C GLN A 64 9.29 -3.86 6.38
N ASP A 65 9.54 -3.92 7.69
CA ASP A 65 8.50 -3.57 8.66
C ASP A 65 8.23 -2.05 8.53
N TRP A 66 6.97 -1.65 8.48
CA TRP A 66 6.60 -0.23 8.41
C TRP A 66 7.10 0.59 9.60
N LYS A 67 7.40 -0.06 10.74
CA LYS A 67 8.06 0.56 11.90
C LYS A 67 9.53 0.93 11.64
N GLU A 68 10.16 0.31 10.64
CA GLU A 68 11.53 0.58 10.22
C GLU A 68 11.62 1.64 9.10
N LEU A 69 10.49 2.13 8.58
CA LEU A 69 10.50 3.28 7.69
C LEU A 69 11.06 4.50 8.45
N SER A 70 12.25 4.92 8.05
CA SER A 70 12.88 6.14 8.57
C SER A 70 11.97 7.36 8.33
N GLU A 71 12.05 8.35 9.21
CA GLU A 71 11.27 9.57 9.08
C GLU A 71 11.55 10.29 7.75
N SER A 72 12.80 10.24 7.28
CA SER A 72 13.19 10.76 5.97
C SER A 72 12.46 10.08 4.81
N THR A 73 12.27 8.76 4.87
CA THR A 73 11.52 8.03 3.84
C THR A 73 10.03 8.39 3.87
N LYS A 74 9.47 8.64 5.06
CA LYS A 74 8.06 9.08 5.18
C LYS A 74 7.83 10.48 4.63
N GLN A 75 8.82 11.36 4.71
CA GLN A 75 8.75 12.73 4.17
C GLN A 75 8.86 12.79 2.65
N LEU A 76 9.46 11.78 2.02
CA LEU A 76 9.64 11.69 0.57
C LEU A 76 8.44 11.06 -0.16
N LEU A 77 7.50 10.46 0.59
CA LEU A 77 6.30 9.80 0.07
C LEU A 77 5.08 10.72 0.13
#